data_AF-A0A6P0YYX4-F1
#
_entry.id   AF-A0A6P0YYX4-F1
#
_cell.length_a   1.000
_cell.length_b   1.000
_cell.length_c   1.000
_cell.angle_alpha   90.00
_cell.angle_beta   90.00
_cell.angle_gamma   90.00
#
_symmetry.space_group_name_H-M   'P 1'
#
loop_
_entity.id
_entity.type
_entity.pdbx_description
1 polymer ?
#
loop_
_entity_poly.entity_id
_entity_poly.type
_entity_poly.pdbx_seq_one_letter_code
_entity_poly.pdbx_strand_id
1 'polypeptide(L)'
;IGVRGQDVYVIQSLYGGPKESVSEKFLRLLFFLGALREGGAARVTAVMPYLCYQRKDRQTKARDPVTTRYVAQLLEAVGVDAVKAWKTLATP
;
A
#
# COMPACT_ATOMS: atom_id res chain seq x y z
N ILE A 1 15.09 -16.89 -10.25
CA ILE A 1 14.60 -17.05 -8.85
C ILE A 1 13.09 -16.89 -8.90
N GLY A 2 12.34 -17.95 -8.63
CA GLY A 2 10.87 -17.93 -8.66
C GLY A 2 10.30 -17.62 -7.28
N VAL A 3 9.18 -16.91 -7.23
CA VAL A 3 8.48 -16.55 -5.99
C VAL A 3 7.39 -17.56 -5.60
N ARG A 4 7.30 -18.68 -6.34
CA ARG A 4 6.25 -19.68 -6.17
C ARG A 4 6.31 -20.34 -4.79
N GLY A 5 5.22 -20.25 -4.03
CA GLY A 5 5.13 -20.84 -2.69
C GLY A 5 5.89 -20.08 -1.60
N GLN A 6 6.49 -18.93 -1.92
CA GLN A 6 7.30 -18.14 -0.98
C GLN A 6 6.45 -17.05 -0.31
N ASP A 7 6.88 -16.66 0.89
CA ASP A 7 6.41 -15.46 1.57
C ASP A 7 7.18 -14.24 1.05
N VAL A 8 6.50 -13.32 0.36
CA VAL A 8 7.11 -12.13 -0.21
C VAL A 8 6.74 -10.90 0.59
N TYR A 9 7.76 -10.15 0.99
CA TYR A 9 7.62 -8.88 1.69
C TYR A 9 8.09 -7.75 0.78
N VAL A 10 7.20 -6.83 0.44
CA VAL A 10 7.52 -5.66 -0.38
C VAL A 10 7.56 -4.43 0.52
N ILE A 11 8.75 -3.86 0.69
CA ILE A 11 8.95 -2.67 1.50
C ILE A 11 9.01 -1.47 0.56
N GLN A 12 7.99 -0.60 0.60
CA GLN A 12 7.95 0.60 -0.22
C GLN A 12 7.47 1.80 0.58
N SER A 13 8.31 2.82 0.67
CA SER A 13 7.96 4.10 1.29
C SER A 13 7.33 5.02 0.25
N LEU A 14 6.07 5.39 0.44
CA LEU A 14 5.34 6.24 -0.49
C LEU A 14 5.43 7.73 -0.14
N TYR A 15 6.66 8.20 0.08
CA TYR A 15 6.91 9.63 0.28
C TYR A 15 6.86 10.36 -1.07
N GLY A 16 6.27 11.56 -1.08
CA GLY A 16 6.34 12.46 -2.23
C GLY A 16 7.76 12.99 -2.38
N GLY A 17 8.37 12.78 -3.54
CA GLY A 17 9.71 13.30 -3.85
C GLY A 17 9.65 14.33 -4.98
N PRO A 18 10.73 15.10 -5.20
CA PRO A 18 10.77 16.12 -6.25
C PRO A 18 10.63 15.58 -7.69
N LYS A 19 10.78 14.26 -7.90
CA LYS A 19 10.69 13.60 -9.21
C LYS A 19 9.49 12.68 -9.41
N GLU A 20 8.85 12.23 -8.34
CA GLU A 20 7.81 11.20 -8.42
C GLU A 20 6.67 11.54 -7.47
N SER A 21 5.46 11.57 -8.05
CA SER A 21 4.25 11.76 -7.29
C SER A 21 3.95 10.53 -6.43
N VAL A 22 3.23 10.78 -5.34
CA VAL A 22 2.80 9.72 -4.40
C VAL A 22 1.93 8.68 -5.12
N SER A 23 1.12 9.11 -6.10
CA SER A 23 0.24 8.23 -6.88
C SER A 23 1.00 7.33 -7.85
N GLU A 24 2.05 7.81 -8.51
CA GLU A 24 2.86 6.99 -9.42
C GLU A 24 3.60 5.87 -8.67
N LYS A 25 4.18 6.20 -7.51
CA LYS A 25 4.82 5.19 -6.65
C LYS A 25 3.82 4.15 -6.17
N PHE A 26 2.59 4.57 -5.87
CA PHE A 26 1.52 3.66 -5.47
C PHE A 26 1.09 2.73 -6.60
N LEU A 27 0.86 3.26 -7.82
CA LEU A 27 0.55 2.44 -8.99
C LEU A 27 1.65 1.43 -9.30
N ARG A 28 2.93 1.86 -9.27
CA ARG A 28 4.06 0.97 -9.52
C ARG A 28 4.15 -0.16 -8.47
N LEU A 29 3.85 0.16 -7.21
CA LEU A 29 3.74 -0.83 -6.14
C LEU A 29 2.61 -1.84 -6.40
N LEU A 30 1.42 -1.38 -6.80
CA LEU A 30 0.30 -2.28 -7.13
C LEU A 30 0.65 -3.25 -8.27
N PHE A 31 1.27 -2.77 -9.34
CA PHE A 31 1.70 -3.64 -10.44
C PHE A 31 2.73 -4.68 -9.98
N PHE A 32 3.68 -4.28 -9.13
CA PHE A 32 4.68 -5.21 -8.60
C PHE A 32 4.05 -6.29 -7.70
N LEU A 33 3.13 -5.90 -6.82
CA LEU A 33 2.39 -6.83 -5.96
C LEU A 33 1.54 -7.80 -6.79
N GLY A 34 0.88 -7.32 -7.85
CA GLY A 34 0.13 -8.15 -8.79
C GLY A 34 1.02 -9.17 -9.50
N ALA A 35 2.17 -8.74 -10.01
CA ALA A 35 3.14 -9.62 -10.66
C ALA A 35 3.69 -10.70 -9.71
N LEU A 36 3.90 -10.37 -8.43
CA LEU A 36 4.31 -11.35 -7.42
C LEU A 36 3.23 -12.40 -7.16
N ARG A 37 1.97 -11.97 -7.12
CA ARG A 37 0.83 -12.88 -6.94
C ARG A 37 0.64 -13.78 -8.14
N GLU A 38 0.71 -13.23 -9.35
CA GLU A 38 0.67 -14.01 -10.60
C GLU A 38 1.87 -14.96 -10.72
N GLY A 39 3.02 -14.58 -10.19
CA GLY A 39 4.21 -15.43 -10.05
C GLY A 39 4.05 -16.59 -9.05
N GLY A 40 2.91 -16.70 -8.38
CA GLY A 40 2.56 -17.82 -7.50
C GLY A 40 3.04 -17.67 -6.05
N ALA A 41 3.30 -16.45 -5.58
CA ALA A 41 3.61 -16.21 -4.17
C ALA A 41 2.50 -16.79 -3.25
N ALA A 42 2.91 -17.47 -2.18
CA ALA A 42 1.96 -18.02 -1.20
C ALA A 42 1.34 -16.92 -0.35
N ARG A 43 2.13 -15.89 -0.04
CA ARG A 43 1.71 -14.73 0.75
C ARG A 43 2.44 -13.48 0.28
N VAL A 44 1.70 -12.39 0.14
CA VAL A 44 2.23 -11.08 -0.24
C VAL A 44 1.94 -10.08 0.87
N THR A 45 2.99 -9.62 1.55
CA THR A 45 2.88 -8.61 2.61
C THR A 45 3.48 -7.29 2.11
N ALA A 46 2.67 -6.24 2.06
CA ALA A 46 3.12 -4.89 1.76
C ALA A 46 3.52 -4.16 3.06
N VAL A 47 4.79 -3.83 3.21
CA VAL A 47 5.29 -2.99 4.31
C VAL A 47 5.41 -1.56 3.79
N MET A 48 4.56 -0.69 4.30
CA MET A 48 4.38 0.68 3.82
C MET A 48 4.62 1.65 4.98
N PRO A 49 5.89 2.04 5.26
CA PRO A 49 6.22 2.89 6.41
C PRO A 49 5.48 4.23 6.41
N TYR A 50 5.14 4.73 5.22
CA TYR A 50 4.29 5.90 5.03
C TYR A 50 3.15 5.53 4.07
N LEU A 51 1.92 5.46 4.58
CA LEU A 51 0.76 5.20 3.76
C LEU A 51 0.26 6.54 3.19
N CYS A 52 0.21 6.62 1.86
CA CYS A 52 -0.35 7.76 1.15
C CYS A 52 -1.74 8.09 1.66
N TYR A 53 -2.09 9.37 1.68
CA TYR A 53 -3.43 9.83 2.01
C TYR A 53 -3.91 9.53 3.45
N GLN A 54 -3.03 9.10 4.36
CA GLN A 54 -3.34 8.92 5.80
C GLN A 54 -4.00 10.16 6.46
N ARG A 55 -3.76 11.37 5.94
CA ARG A 55 -4.38 12.60 6.45
C ARG A 55 -5.88 12.72 6.19
N LYS A 56 -6.46 11.87 5.32
CA LYS A 56 -7.91 11.79 5.04
C LYS A 56 -8.53 10.50 5.59
N ASP A 57 -8.09 10.06 6.77
CA ASP A 57 -8.63 8.88 7.45
C ASP A 57 -10.03 9.12 8.06
N ARG A 58 -10.36 10.38 8.37
CA ARG A 58 -11.66 10.73 8.95
C ARG A 58 -12.45 11.66 8.03
N GLN A 59 -13.75 11.40 7.94
CA GLN A 59 -14.70 12.26 7.24
C GLN A 59 -14.85 13.57 8.04
N THR A 60 -14.14 14.61 7.61
CA THR A 60 -14.15 15.93 8.28
C THR A 60 -15.39 16.74 7.92
N LYS A 61 -16.00 16.49 6.75
CA LYS A 61 -17.26 17.09 6.29
C LYS A 61 -18.21 16.03 5.75
N ALA A 62 -19.52 16.26 5.83
CA ALA A 62 -20.51 15.38 5.24
C ALA A 62 -20.24 15.20 3.73
N ARG A 63 -20.15 13.94 3.27
CA ARG A 63 -19.78 13.51 1.90
C ARG A 63 -18.30 13.66 1.50
N ASP A 64 -17.39 13.95 2.42
CA ASP A 64 -15.96 13.88 2.07
C ASP A 64 -15.56 12.42 1.74
N PRO A 65 -14.86 12.18 0.62
CA PRO A 65 -14.38 10.86 0.27
C PRO A 65 -13.25 10.44 1.20
N VAL A 66 -13.40 9.26 1.80
CA VAL A 66 -12.35 8.63 2.62
C VAL A 66 -11.35 7.97 1.68
N THR A 67 -10.38 8.74 1.18
CA THR A 67 -9.39 8.28 0.20
C THR A 67 -8.62 7.04 0.68
N THR A 68 -8.37 6.93 1.99
CA THR A 68 -7.74 5.77 2.63
C THR A 68 -8.52 4.47 2.38
N ARG A 69 -9.86 4.52 2.33
CA ARG A 69 -10.69 3.34 2.05
C ARG A 69 -10.51 2.83 0.63
N TYR A 70 -10.44 3.73 -0.35
CA TYR A 70 -10.20 3.33 -1.74
C TYR A 70 -8.81 2.71 -1.92
N VAL A 71 -7.80 3.25 -1.23
CA VAL A 71 -6.44 2.69 -1.22
C VAL A 71 -6.43 1.28 -0.64
N ALA A 72 -7.14 1.04 0.47
CA ALA A 72 -7.27 -0.28 1.06
C ALA A 72 -7.96 -1.28 0.11
N GLN A 73 -9.08 -0.88 -0.51
CA GLN A 73 -9.79 -1.73 -1.48
C GLN A 73 -8.93 -2.09 -2.70
N LEU A 74 -8.09 -1.17 -3.18
CA LEU A 74 -7.17 -1.45 -4.28
C LEU A 74 -6.08 -2.46 -3.89
N LEU A 75 -5.55 -2.35 -2.67
CA LEU A 75 -4.54 -3.30 -2.16
C LEU A 75 -5.16 -4.71 -1.96
N GLU A 76 -6.38 -4.77 -1.45
CA GLU A 76 -7.15 -6.02 -1.33
C GLU A 76 -7.43 -6.64 -2.72
N ALA A 77 -7.81 -5.82 -3.71
CA ALA A 77 -8.10 -6.28 -5.06
C ALA A 77 -6.87 -6.87 -5.78
N VAL A 78 -5.68 -6.34 -5.51
CA VAL A 78 -4.41 -6.89 -6.03
C VAL A 78 -4.03 -8.20 -5.32
N GLY A 79 -4.63 -8.48 -4.16
CA GLY A 79 -4.38 -9.70 -3.41
C GLY A 79 -3.25 -9.61 -2.42
N VAL A 80 -3.07 -8.44 -1.81
CA VAL A 80 -2.17 -8.27 -0.67
C VAL A 80 -2.81 -8.89 0.56
N ASP A 81 -2.13 -9.85 1.18
CA ASP A 81 -2.64 -10.55 2.37
C ASP A 81 -2.51 -9.71 3.65
N ALA A 82 -1.47 -8.88 3.72
CA ALA A 82 -1.23 -8.04 4.89
C ALA A 82 -0.56 -6.72 4.50
N VAL A 83 -1.04 -5.63 5.11
CA VAL A 83 -0.41 -4.31 5.03
C VAL A 83 0.15 -3.94 6.40
N LYS A 84 1.46 -3.71 6.47
CA LYS A 84 2.12 -3.21 7.68
C LYS A 84 2.54 -1.77 7.47
N ALA A 85 1.84 -0.84 8.10
CA ALA A 85 2.20 0.57 8.10
C ALA A 85 2.82 0.98 9.44
N TRP A 86 3.92 1.74 9.39
CA TRP A 86 4.48 2.34 10.59
C TRP A 86 3.67 3.58 10.95
N LYS A 87 2.91 3.52 12.03
CA LYS A 87 2.28 4.72 12.59
C LYS A 87 3.34 5.42 13.43
N THR A 88 3.99 6.45 12.86
CA THR A 88 4.79 7.37 13.68
C THR A 88 3.87 7.93 14.75
N LEU A 89 4.30 7.74 15.99
CA LEU A 89 3.59 8.03 17.22
C LEU A 89 2.90 9.41 17.14
N ALA A 90 1.57 9.39 17.26
CA ALA A 90 0.91 10.48 17.94
C ALA A 90 1.39 10.38 19.39
N THR A 91 2.32 11.25 19.78
CA THR A 91 2.55 11.59 21.18
C THR A 91 1.25 12.15 21.76
N PRO A 92 0.96 11.88 23.05
CA PRO A 92 -0.32 12.18 23.70
C PRO A 92 -0.65 13.68 23.73
#